data_AF-A0A1W9H104-F1
#
_entry.id   AF-A0A1W9H104-F1
#
_cell.length_a   1.000
_cell.length_b   1.000
_cell.length_c   1.000
_cell.angle_alpha   90.00
_cell.angle_beta   90.00
_cell.angle_gamma   90.00
#
_symmetry.space_group_name_H-M   'P 1'
#
loop_
_entity.id
_entity.type
_entity.pdbx_description
1 polymer ?
#
loop_
_entity_poly.entity_id
_entity_poly.type
_entity_poly.pdbx_seq_one_letter_code
_entity_poly.pdbx_strand_id
1 'polypeptide(L)'
;MEKVAFIKQFPGLTLDWKACERKTIQSVVPLTGKPSASVVVFTDGSFTVAPLLAPEPWELGQALLDARQHLEPRHREAYADYDKLAKRDREALRSARLEKIIGAIQNNLEQIPELKDRLKELVKEWK
;
A
#
# COMPACT_ATOMS: atom_id res chain seq x y z
N MET A 1 14.90 34.58 14.13
CA MET A 1 13.62 33.92 13.82
C MET A 1 13.05 34.33 12.46
N GLU A 2 13.27 35.56 11.99
CA GLU A 2 12.78 36.07 10.70
C GLU A 2 13.21 35.23 9.49
N LYS A 3 14.48 34.79 9.43
CA LYS A 3 14.98 33.92 8.35
C LYS A 3 14.15 32.65 8.17
N VAL A 4 13.75 32.01 9.26
CA VAL A 4 12.96 30.77 9.21
C VAL A 4 11.53 31.06 8.74
N ALA A 5 10.93 32.17 9.19
CA ALA A 5 9.61 32.59 8.73
C ALA A 5 9.62 32.93 7.23
N PHE A 6 10.63 33.65 6.76
CA PHE A 6 10.82 33.96 5.34
C PHE A 6 10.95 32.68 4.49
N ILE A 7 11.76 31.70 4.92
CA ILE A 7 11.90 30.42 4.21
C ILE A 7 10.57 29.66 4.12
N LYS A 8 9.79 29.65 5.21
CA LYS A 8 8.47 28.98 5.24
C LYS A 8 7.43 29.65 4.33
N GLN A 9 7.63 30.91 3.97
CA GLN A 9 6.76 31.70 3.11
C GLN A 9 7.41 32.02 1.77
N PHE A 10 8.49 31.32 1.41
CA PHE A 10 9.25 31.64 0.21
C PHE A 10 8.35 31.54 -1.02
N PRO A 11 8.34 32.55 -1.92
CA PRO A 11 7.48 32.54 -3.09
C PRO A 11 7.66 31.28 -3.92
N GLY A 12 6.55 30.60 -4.22
CA GLY A 12 6.54 29.34 -4.97
C GLY A 12 6.69 28.08 -4.13
N LEU A 13 7.00 28.15 -2.82
CA LEU A 13 6.99 26.98 -1.94
C LEU A 13 5.56 26.47 -1.76
N THR A 14 5.32 25.19 -2.09
CA THR A 14 4.09 24.48 -1.73
C THR A 14 4.40 23.22 -0.92
N LEU A 15 3.73 23.06 0.20
CA LEU A 15 3.78 21.85 1.03
C LEU A 15 2.51 20.99 0.88
N ASP A 16 1.52 21.48 0.13
CA ASP A 16 0.34 20.72 -0.24
C ASP A 16 0.58 20.00 -1.57
N TRP A 17 0.60 18.67 -1.53
CA TRP A 17 0.78 17.82 -2.70
C TRP A 17 -0.35 17.94 -3.71
N LYS A 18 -1.57 18.29 -3.28
CA LYS A 18 -2.68 18.53 -4.22
C LYS A 18 -2.44 19.76 -5.09
N ALA A 19 -1.78 20.77 -4.55
CA ALA A 19 -1.37 21.95 -5.31
C ALA A 19 -0.26 21.65 -6.34
N CYS A 20 0.32 20.45 -6.32
CA CYS A 20 1.26 19.97 -7.33
C CYS A 20 0.58 19.24 -8.50
N GLU A 21 -0.72 18.94 -8.42
CA GLU A 21 -1.43 18.22 -9.49
C GLU A 21 -1.34 18.97 -10.82
N ARG A 22 -1.10 18.20 -11.91
CA ARG A 22 -0.96 18.70 -13.29
C ARG A 22 0.23 19.63 -13.55
N LYS A 23 1.06 19.93 -12.54
CA LYS A 23 2.30 20.68 -12.75
C LYS A 23 3.33 19.81 -13.47
N THR A 24 4.11 20.45 -14.34
CA THR A 24 5.21 19.80 -15.05
C THR A 24 6.49 19.94 -14.22
N ILE A 25 7.13 18.81 -13.90
CA ILE A 25 8.42 18.80 -13.22
C ILE A 25 9.48 19.33 -14.20
N GLN A 26 10.20 20.37 -13.79
CA GLN A 26 11.35 20.92 -14.51
C GLN A 26 12.66 20.26 -14.05
N SER A 27 12.85 20.09 -12.74
CA SER A 27 14.04 19.45 -12.18
C SER A 27 13.78 18.79 -10.84
N VAL A 28 14.58 17.77 -10.53
CA VAL A 28 14.63 17.10 -9.22
C VAL A 28 16.05 17.23 -8.70
N VAL A 29 16.22 17.94 -7.58
CA VAL A 29 17.53 18.26 -7.01
C VAL A 29 17.67 17.57 -5.65
N PRO A 30 18.64 16.67 -5.45
CA PRO A 30 18.90 16.06 -4.16
C PRO A 30 19.18 17.12 -3.08
N LEU A 31 18.54 17.01 -1.92
CA LEU A 31 18.71 17.97 -0.84
C LEU A 31 20.08 17.76 -0.16
N THR A 32 20.99 18.72 -0.32
CA THR A 32 22.30 18.69 0.34
C THR A 32 22.11 18.66 1.86
N GLY A 33 22.75 17.69 2.53
CA GLY A 33 22.63 17.49 3.98
C GLY A 33 21.45 16.62 4.44
N LYS A 34 20.53 16.24 3.54
CA LYS A 34 19.51 15.22 3.80
C LYS A 34 19.27 14.37 2.54
N PRO A 35 20.08 13.31 2.34
CA PRO A 35 20.02 12.47 1.13
C PRO A 35 18.66 11.78 0.91
N SER A 36 17.85 11.64 1.96
CA SER A 36 16.49 11.10 1.90
C SER A 36 15.43 12.12 1.49
N ALA A 37 15.82 13.23 0.86
CA ALA A 37 14.90 14.22 0.34
C ALA A 37 15.41 14.85 -0.95
N SER A 38 14.48 15.30 -1.79
CA SER A 38 14.75 16.06 -3.00
C SER A 38 13.85 17.27 -3.09
N VAL A 39 14.35 18.34 -3.69
CA VAL A 39 13.55 19.48 -4.13
C VAL A 39 12.98 19.15 -5.51
N VAL A 40 11.68 19.25 -5.67
CA VAL A 40 10.99 19.13 -6.96
C VAL A 40 10.62 20.52 -7.41
N VAL A 41 11.21 20.98 -8.52
CA VAL A 41 10.96 22.29 -9.12
C VAL A 41 10.04 22.11 -10.32
N PHE A 42 8.99 22.92 -10.38
CA PHE A 42 8.02 22.92 -11.48
C PHE A 42 8.29 24.03 -12.47
N THR A 43 7.83 23.87 -13.71
CA THR A 43 8.06 24.84 -14.81
C THR A 43 7.42 26.21 -14.58
N ASP A 44 6.47 26.33 -13.64
CA ASP A 44 5.82 27.59 -13.25
C ASP A 44 6.62 28.37 -12.18
N GLY A 45 7.81 27.88 -11.79
CA GLY A 45 8.66 28.47 -10.77
C GLY A 45 8.27 28.09 -9.33
N SER A 46 7.23 27.28 -9.13
CA SER A 46 6.91 26.71 -7.83
C SER A 46 7.76 25.48 -7.52
N PHE A 47 7.87 25.10 -6.23
CA PHE A 47 8.62 23.93 -5.82
C PHE A 47 8.08 23.32 -4.51
N THR A 48 8.42 22.07 -4.29
CA THR A 48 8.13 21.34 -3.05
C THR A 48 9.35 20.51 -2.60
N VAL A 49 9.33 19.99 -1.38
CA VAL A 49 10.36 19.09 -0.86
C VAL A 49 9.73 17.71 -0.65
N ALA A 50 10.20 16.75 -1.45
CA ALA A 50 9.74 15.37 -1.44
C ALA A 50 10.70 14.49 -0.62
N PRO A 51 10.23 13.66 0.32
CA PRO A 51 11.06 12.61 0.88
C PRO A 51 11.33 11.52 -0.18
N LEU A 52 12.56 11.00 -0.22
CA LEU A 52 12.85 9.72 -0.85
C LEU A 52 12.49 8.63 0.17
N LEU A 53 11.34 7.99 -0.06
CA LEU A 53 10.94 6.83 0.73
C LEU A 53 11.73 5.61 0.27
N ALA A 54 12.07 4.73 1.22
CA ALA A 54 12.46 3.35 0.97
C ALA A 54 11.26 2.48 1.33
N PRO A 55 10.25 2.37 0.45
CA PRO A 55 8.97 1.78 0.80
C PRO A 55 9.10 0.28 1.10
N GLU A 56 8.34 -0.18 2.09
CA GLU A 56 8.19 -1.60 2.38
C GLU A 56 7.34 -2.30 1.30
N PRO A 57 7.45 -3.63 1.14
CA PRO A 57 6.69 -4.36 0.12
C PRO A 57 5.17 -4.15 0.17
N TRP A 58 4.59 -4.00 1.37
CA TRP A 58 3.15 -3.75 1.52
C TRP A 58 2.76 -2.35 1.05
N GLU A 59 3.61 -1.34 1.25
CA GLU A 59 3.39 0.03 0.77
C GLU A 59 3.45 0.08 -0.76
N LEU A 60 4.38 -0.66 -1.37
CA LEU A 60 4.46 -0.82 -2.83
C LEU A 60 3.19 -1.46 -3.39
N GLY A 61 2.70 -2.53 -2.75
CA GLY A 61 1.44 -3.17 -3.13
C GLY A 61 0.25 -2.22 -3.06
N GLN A 62 0.14 -1.46 -1.96
CA GLN A 62 -0.93 -0.48 -1.79
C GLN A 62 -0.83 0.67 -2.82
N ALA A 63 0.38 1.17 -3.10
CA ALA A 63 0.60 2.22 -4.08
C ALA A 63 0.12 1.82 -5.50
N LEU A 64 0.34 0.56 -5.89
CA LEU A 64 -0.17 0.03 -7.16
C LEU A 64 -1.70 0.00 -7.18
N LEU A 65 -2.35 -0.34 -6.07
CA LEU A 65 -3.81 -0.33 -5.98
C LEU A 65 -4.38 1.09 -6.05
N ASP A 66 -3.84 2.02 -5.27
CA ASP A 66 -4.34 3.40 -5.17
C ASP A 66 -4.13 4.18 -6.47
N ALA A 67 -3.01 3.96 -7.15
CA ALA A 67 -2.68 4.63 -8.41
C ALA A 67 -3.21 3.90 -9.66
N ARG A 68 -3.90 2.76 -9.50
CA ARG A 68 -4.31 1.87 -10.60
C ARG A 68 -5.06 2.61 -11.72
N GLN A 69 -6.01 3.47 -11.37
CA GLN A 69 -6.79 4.24 -12.35
C GLN A 69 -5.92 5.11 -13.29
N HIS A 70 -4.73 5.52 -12.83
CA HIS A 70 -3.80 6.35 -13.59
C HIS A 70 -2.71 5.53 -14.31
N LEU A 71 -2.34 4.37 -13.75
CA LEU A 71 -1.23 3.54 -14.23
C LEU A 71 -1.68 2.40 -15.15
N GLU A 72 -2.79 1.73 -14.84
CA GLU A 72 -3.28 0.57 -15.59
C GLU A 72 -3.51 0.86 -17.08
N PRO A 73 -4.02 2.03 -17.51
CA PRO A 73 -4.17 2.32 -18.94
C PRO A 73 -2.85 2.18 -19.73
N ARG A 74 -1.70 2.41 -19.09
CA ARG A 74 -0.36 2.30 -19.69
C ARG A 74 0.35 0.98 -19.38
N HIS A 75 -0.12 0.22 -18.38
CA HIS A 75 0.56 -0.96 -17.85
C HIS A 75 -0.38 -2.16 -17.67
N ARG A 76 -1.33 -2.36 -18.60
CA ARG A 76 -2.40 -3.37 -18.47
C ARG A 76 -1.89 -4.79 -18.23
N GLU A 77 -0.87 -5.22 -18.97
CA GLU A 77 -0.31 -6.58 -18.84
C GLU A 77 0.31 -6.79 -17.45
N ALA A 78 1.04 -5.80 -16.93
CA ALA A 78 1.62 -5.85 -15.60
C ALA A 78 0.54 -5.95 -14.51
N TYR A 79 -0.57 -5.22 -14.63
CA TYR A 79 -1.71 -5.35 -13.71
C TYR A 79 -2.41 -6.70 -13.84
N ALA A 80 -2.55 -7.25 -15.04
CA ALA A 80 -3.11 -8.59 -15.22
C ALA A 80 -2.27 -9.67 -14.54
N ASP A 81 -0.93 -9.56 -14.60
CA ASP A 81 -0.05 -10.47 -13.90
C ASP A 81 -0.05 -10.26 -12.39
N TYR A 82 -0.07 -8.99 -11.94
CA TYR A 82 -0.27 -8.65 -10.53
C TYR A 82 -1.57 -9.28 -9.99
N ASP A 83 -2.69 -9.17 -10.70
CA ASP A 83 -3.98 -9.73 -10.28
C ASP A 83 -3.95 -11.25 -10.19
N LYS A 84 -3.25 -11.92 -11.12
CA LYS A 84 -3.05 -13.39 -11.05
C LYS A 84 -2.25 -13.78 -9.80
N LEU A 85 -1.18 -13.04 -9.50
CA LEU A 85 -0.34 -13.28 -8.32
C LEU A 85 -1.12 -13.01 -7.03
N ALA A 86 -1.82 -11.88 -6.94
CA ALA A 86 -2.65 -11.52 -5.79
C ALA A 86 -3.76 -12.55 -5.54
N LYS A 87 -4.37 -13.09 -6.61
CA LYS A 87 -5.36 -14.16 -6.51
C LYS A 87 -4.74 -15.43 -5.93
N ARG A 88 -3.56 -15.84 -6.42
CA ARG A 88 -2.83 -17.02 -5.92
C ARG A 88 -2.48 -16.88 -4.45
N ASP A 89 -1.98 -15.73 -4.02
CA ASP A 89 -1.63 -15.48 -2.62
C ASP A 89 -2.86 -15.54 -1.73
N ARG A 90 -3.98 -14.95 -2.17
CA ARG A 90 -5.25 -15.03 -1.43
C ARG A 90 -5.76 -16.46 -1.29
N GLU A 91 -5.65 -17.26 -2.34
CA GLU A 91 -6.03 -18.67 -2.32
C GLU A 91 -5.12 -19.47 -1.37
N ALA A 92 -3.80 -19.26 -1.42
CA ALA A 92 -2.84 -19.89 -0.53
C ALA A 92 -3.11 -19.54 0.94
N LEU A 93 -3.34 -18.27 1.26
CA LEU A 93 -3.68 -17.81 2.61
C LEU A 93 -5.00 -18.41 3.11
N ARG A 94 -6.01 -18.53 2.22
CA ARG A 94 -7.28 -19.16 2.57
C ARG A 94 -7.09 -20.65 2.90
N SER A 95 -6.33 -21.37 2.08
CA SER A 95 -6.05 -22.79 2.29
C SER A 95 -5.27 -23.02 3.58
N ALA A 96 -4.20 -22.27 3.83
CA ALA A 96 -3.43 -22.37 5.06
C ALA A 96 -4.29 -22.06 6.31
N ARG A 97 -5.19 -21.07 6.23
CA ARG A 97 -6.12 -20.76 7.32
C ARG A 97 -7.11 -21.90 7.57
N LEU A 98 -7.64 -22.51 6.51
CA LEU A 98 -8.53 -23.66 6.62
C LEU A 98 -7.83 -24.85 7.28
N GLU A 99 -6.61 -25.17 6.84
CA GLU A 99 -5.80 -26.24 7.42
C GLU A 99 -5.53 -26.00 8.91
N LYS A 100 -5.19 -24.77 9.29
CA LYS A 100 -5.01 -24.40 10.70
C LYS A 100 -6.27 -24.62 11.53
N ILE A 101 -7.45 -24.28 11.00
CA ILE A 101 -8.74 -24.49 11.68
C ILE A 101 -9.03 -25.99 11.82
N ILE A 102 -8.85 -26.77 10.76
CA ILE A 102 -9.07 -28.23 10.78
C ILE A 102 -8.12 -28.89 11.79
N GLY A 103 -6.83 -28.53 11.79
CA GLY A 103 -5.87 -29.03 12.76
C GLY A 103 -6.25 -28.66 14.20
N ALA A 104 -6.72 -27.43 14.43
CA ALA A 104 -7.21 -27.01 15.74
C ALA A 104 -8.44 -27.83 16.18
N ILE A 105 -9.37 -28.15 15.27
CA ILE A 105 -10.51 -29.02 15.58
C ILE A 105 -10.02 -30.42 15.93
N GLN A 106 -9.15 -31.02 15.10
CA GLN A 106 -8.63 -32.37 15.30
C GLN A 106 -7.93 -32.53 16.64
N ASN A 107 -7.06 -31.59 17.00
CA ASN A 107 -6.32 -31.62 18.27
C ASN A 107 -7.23 -31.56 19.50
N ASN A 108 -8.41 -30.93 19.39
CA ASN A 108 -9.34 -30.77 20.50
C ASN A 108 -10.42 -31.86 20.54
N LEU A 109 -10.61 -32.66 19.49
CA LEU A 109 -11.64 -33.70 19.44
C LEU A 109 -11.42 -34.82 20.47
N GLU A 110 -10.17 -35.14 20.80
CA GLU A 110 -9.86 -36.14 21.82
C GLU A 110 -10.15 -35.64 23.24
N GLN A 111 -10.00 -34.34 23.47
CA GLN A 111 -10.16 -33.71 24.79
C GLN A 111 -11.58 -33.20 25.02
N ILE A 112 -12.33 -32.94 23.95
CA ILE A 112 -13.71 -32.42 23.98
C ILE A 112 -14.58 -33.28 23.05
N PRO A 113 -15.03 -34.46 23.48
CA PRO A 113 -15.85 -35.34 22.66
C PRO A 113 -17.15 -34.70 22.15
N GLU A 114 -17.75 -33.80 22.94
CA GLU A 114 -18.98 -33.07 22.61
C GLU A 114 -18.80 -32.12 21.41
N LEU A 115 -17.56 -31.70 21.12
CA LEU A 115 -17.22 -30.87 19.96
C LEU A 115 -17.65 -31.55 18.66
N LYS A 116 -17.49 -32.88 18.58
CA LYS A 116 -17.88 -33.68 17.42
C LYS A 116 -19.36 -33.57 17.14
N ASP A 117 -20.19 -33.70 18.17
CA ASP A 117 -21.64 -33.69 18.01
C ASP A 117 -22.14 -32.28 17.74
N ARG A 118 -21.56 -31.26 18.37
CA ARG A 118 -21.89 -29.86 18.06
C ARG A 118 -21.50 -29.47 16.63
N LEU A 119 -20.38 -29.98 16.10
CA LEU A 119 -20.01 -29.78 14.69
C LEU A 119 -21.02 -30.41 13.74
N LYS A 120 -21.53 -31.62 14.03
CA LYS A 120 -22.58 -32.26 13.22
C LYS A 120 -23.88 -31.45 13.22
N GLU A 121 -24.25 -30.85 14.34
CA GLU A 121 -25.43 -29.99 14.43
C GLU A 121 -25.24 -28.72 13.59
N LEU A 122 -24.09 -28.06 13.71
CA LEU A 122 -23.74 -26.88 12.90
C LEU A 122 -23.86 -27.13 11.39
N VAL A 123 -23.40 -28.28 10.92
CA VAL A 123 -23.51 -28.65 9.49
C VAL A 123 -24.97 -28.79 9.04
N LYS A 124 -25.89 -29.23 9.92
CA LYS A 124 -27.33 -29.33 9.59
C LYS A 124 -28.01 -27.97 9.48
N GLU A 125 -27.45 -26.93 10.09
CA GLU A 125 -27.96 -25.55 10.04
C GLU A 125 -27.54 -24.80 8.76
N TRP A 126 -26.56 -25.32 8.01
CA TRP A 126 -26.12 -24.76 6.74
C TRP A 126 -27.10 -25.15 5.61
N LYS A 127 -28.22 -24.43 5.50
CA LYS A 127 -29.10 -24.44 4.33
C LYS A 127 -28.65 -23.42 3.29
#